data_AF-A0A966Q1L7-F1
#
_entry.id   AF-A0A966Q1L7-F1
#
_cell.length_a   1.000
_cell.length_b   1.000
_cell.length_c   1.000
_cell.angle_alpha   90.00
_cell.angle_beta   90.00
_cell.angle_gamma   90.00
#
_symmetry.space_group_name_H-M   'P 1'
#
loop_
_entity.id
_entity.type
_entity.pdbx_description
1 polymer ?
#
loop_
_entity_poly.entity_id
_entity_poly.type
_entity_poly.pdbx_seq_one_letter_code
_entity_poly.pdbx_strand_id
1 'polypeptide(L)'
;MKILLLDIECAPNLATVWGIWQQNIALNQLLESSYTLCYAAKWYGDKKIMFDSVYKSDRKAMLKSIHKLMDEADAIVHYNGNRFDIPMLNKEFLEAGMPPPSPAKHIDLLQTSRSKFRFVSNKL
;
A
#
# COMPACT_ATOMS: atom_id res chain seq x y z
N MET A 1 -19.86 -0.91 -11.89
CA MET A 1 -18.81 -1.50 -11.06
C MET A 1 -17.48 -0.84 -11.39
N LYS A 2 -16.88 -0.11 -10.44
CA LYS A 2 -15.57 0.52 -10.53
C LYS A 2 -14.53 -0.39 -9.88
N ILE A 3 -13.58 -0.89 -10.68
CA ILE A 3 -12.47 -1.73 -10.19
C ILE A 3 -11.19 -0.89 -10.21
N LEU A 4 -10.58 -0.71 -9.04
CA LEU A 4 -9.30 -0.03 -8.88
C LEU A 4 -8.17 -1.05 -8.85
N LEU A 5 -7.14 -0.86 -9.68
CA LEU A 5 -5.86 -1.55 -9.53
C LEU A 5 -4.95 -0.63 -8.74
N LEU A 6 -4.35 -1.12 -7.67
CA LEU A 6 -3.58 -0.32 -6.72
C LEU A 6 -2.29 -1.03 -6.31
N ASP A 7 -1.23 -0.23 -6.20
CA ASP A 7 0.09 -0.61 -5.68
C ASP A 7 0.70 0.59 -4.94
N ILE A 8 1.42 0.35 -3.85
CA ILE A 8 2.11 1.39 -3.06
C ILE A 8 3.58 1.06 -2.83
N GLU A 9 4.38 2.09 -2.68
CA GLU A 9 5.76 1.97 -2.20
C GLU A 9 5.91 2.65 -0.86
N CYS A 10 6.67 2.03 0.04
CA CYS A 10 6.82 2.50 1.43
C CYS A 10 8.28 2.79 1.77
N ALA A 11 8.50 3.78 2.62
CA ALA A 11 9.80 4.07 3.21
C ALA A 11 10.21 2.92 4.15
N PRO A 12 11.51 2.62 4.29
CA PRO A 12 11.98 1.68 5.27
C PRO A 12 11.72 2.20 6.69
N ASN A 13 11.66 1.30 7.66
CA ASN A 13 11.86 1.69 9.05
C ASN A 13 13.29 2.26 9.21
N LEU A 14 13.43 3.33 10.00
CA LEU A 14 14.73 3.92 10.30
C LEU A 14 15.17 3.54 11.72
N ALA A 15 16.39 3.04 11.86
CA ALA A 15 17.02 2.69 13.13
C ALA A 15 18.53 2.93 13.06
N THR A 16 19.14 3.31 14.18
CA THR A 16 20.60 3.30 14.32
C THR A 16 21.08 1.91 14.72
N VAL A 17 22.00 1.33 13.95
CA VAL A 17 22.56 -0.01 14.20
C VAL A 17 24.08 0.03 14.18
N TRP A 18 24.72 -0.87 14.94
CA TRP A 18 26.18 -0.98 14.98
C TRP A 18 26.74 -1.85 13.86
N GLY A 19 26.03 -2.93 13.52
CA GLY A 19 26.41 -3.87 12.48
C GLY A 19 25.32 -4.03 11.42
N ILE A 20 25.68 -4.62 10.29
CA ILE A 20 24.76 -4.88 9.17
C ILE A 20 24.21 -6.32 9.15
N TRP A 21 24.83 -7.24 9.88
CA TRP A 21 24.48 -8.68 9.88
C TRP A 21 23.68 -9.07 11.12
N GLN A 22 22.59 -9.81 10.93
CA GLN A 22 21.75 -10.44 11.99
C GLN A 22 21.44 -9.51 13.17
N GLN A 23 21.04 -8.27 12.88
CA GLN A 23 20.56 -7.33 13.91
C GLN A 23 19.06 -7.55 14.15
N ASN A 24 18.67 -7.81 15.40
CA ASN A 24 17.27 -7.74 15.83
C ASN A 24 17.00 -6.34 16.36
N ILE A 25 16.09 -5.60 15.73
CA ILE A 25 15.79 -4.21 16.09
C ILE A 25 14.58 -4.17 17.02
N ALA A 26 14.79 -3.77 18.27
CA ALA A 26 13.72 -3.54 19.22
C ALA A 26 12.99 -2.21 18.95
N LEU A 27 11.74 -2.08 19.38
CA LEU A 27 10.91 -0.89 19.12
C LEU A 27 11.54 0.41 19.64
N ASN A 28 12.25 0.36 20.77
CA ASN A 28 12.93 1.53 21.35
C ASN A 28 14.16 1.98 20.54
N GLN A 29 14.60 1.20 19.55
CA GLN A 29 15.69 1.56 18.64
C GLN A 29 15.19 2.16 17.32
N LEU A 30 13.86 2.15 17.08
CA LEU A 30 13.27 2.80 15.92
C LEU A 30 13.28 4.31 16.12
N LEU A 31 13.86 5.01 15.14
CA LEU A 31 13.77 6.46 15.02
C LEU A 31 12.47 6.84 14.32
N GLU A 32 12.13 6.13 13.24
CA GLU A 32 10.94 6.35 12.44
C GLU A 32 10.36 5.03 11.94
N SER A 33 9.03 4.94 11.89
CA SER A 33 8.33 3.81 11.29
C SER A 33 8.09 4.04 9.80
N SER A 34 8.00 2.95 9.05
CA SER A 34 7.61 2.92 7.65
C SER A 34 6.33 3.72 7.38
N TYR A 35 6.30 4.42 6.25
CA TYR A 35 5.19 5.23 5.77
C TYR A 35 5.08 5.12 4.25
N THR A 36 3.93 5.43 3.66
CA THR A 36 3.77 5.38 2.20
C THR A 36 4.50 6.53 1.53
N LEU A 37 5.40 6.22 0.59
CA LEU A 37 6.17 7.17 -0.21
C LEU A 37 5.42 7.59 -1.47
N CYS A 38 4.78 6.65 -2.14
CA CYS A 38 4.00 6.90 -3.35
C CYS A 38 2.98 5.78 -3.58
N TYR A 39 2.05 6.05 -4.50
CA TYR A 39 1.15 5.05 -5.02
C TYR A 39 1.03 5.14 -6.54
N ALA A 40 0.73 4.02 -7.16
CA ALA A 40 0.26 3.93 -8.53
C ALA A 40 -1.11 3.27 -8.56
N ALA A 41 -2.06 3.89 -9.24
CA ALA A 41 -3.43 3.41 -9.32
C ALA A 41 -3.99 3.56 -10.74
N LYS A 42 -4.92 2.67 -11.09
CA LYS A 42 -5.55 2.67 -12.41
C LYS A 42 -6.96 2.10 -12.32
N TRP A 43 -7.92 2.73 -12.98
CA TRP A 43 -9.24 2.13 -13.17
C TRP A 43 -9.16 1.02 -14.23
N TYR A 44 -9.76 -0.13 -13.96
CA TYR A 44 -9.83 -1.23 -14.91
C TYR A 44 -10.48 -0.79 -16.23
N GLY A 45 -9.82 -1.07 -17.36
CA GLY A 45 -10.27 -0.66 -18.69
C GLY A 45 -9.85 0.74 -19.13
N ASP A 46 -9.38 1.59 -18.22
CA ASP A 46 -8.77 2.88 -18.59
C ASP A 46 -7.34 2.67 -19.11
N LYS A 47 -6.75 3.66 -19.79
CA LYS A 47 -5.31 3.72 -20.09
C LYS A 47 -4.57 4.62 -19.12
N LYS A 48 -5.26 5.58 -18.49
CA LYS A 48 -4.65 6.57 -17.61
C LYS A 48 -4.17 5.92 -16.30
N ILE A 49 -2.92 6.21 -15.93
CA ILE A 49 -2.36 5.86 -14.62
C ILE A 49 -2.43 7.11 -13.74
N MET A 50 -2.93 6.94 -12.53
CA MET A 50 -2.95 7.92 -11.46
C MET A 50 -1.75 7.64 -10.56
N PHE A 51 -0.92 8.65 -10.32
CA PHE A 51 0.29 8.52 -9.50
C PHE A 51 0.47 9.78 -8.69
N ASP A 52 0.85 9.60 -7.43
CA ASP A 52 1.23 10.67 -6.53
C ASP A 52 2.32 10.19 -5.57
N SER A 53 3.08 11.12 -5.00
CA SER A 53 4.17 10.81 -4.07
C SER A 53 4.43 11.95 -3.11
N VAL A 54 5.09 11.66 -2.00
CA VAL A 54 5.54 12.65 -1.01
C VAL A 54 6.52 13.70 -1.58
N TYR A 55 7.05 13.46 -2.78
CA TYR A 55 7.91 14.40 -3.52
C TYR A 55 7.12 15.29 -4.50
N LYS A 56 5.93 14.84 -4.92
CA LYS A 56 5.05 15.60 -5.83
C LYS A 56 4.02 16.42 -5.07
N SER A 57 3.54 15.90 -3.94
CA SER A 57 2.55 16.55 -3.08
C SER A 57 2.90 16.32 -1.61
N ASP A 58 2.31 17.14 -0.73
CA ASP A 58 2.37 16.89 0.70
C ASP A 58 1.78 15.52 1.04
N ARG A 59 2.36 14.80 2.02
CA ARG A 59 1.94 13.44 2.40
C ARG A 59 0.44 13.37 2.70
N LYS A 60 -0.14 14.38 3.35
CA LYS A 60 -1.59 14.39 3.65
C LYS A 60 -2.43 14.56 2.39
N ALA A 61 -1.96 15.35 1.42
CA ALA A 61 -2.63 15.50 0.12
C ALA A 61 -2.57 14.20 -0.70
N MET A 62 -1.41 13.55 -0.72
CA MET A 62 -1.22 12.23 -1.35
C MET A 62 -2.14 11.17 -0.71
N LEU A 63 -2.22 11.14 0.62
CA LEU A 63 -3.11 10.20 1.32
C LEU A 63 -4.58 10.47 1.01
N LYS A 64 -4.96 11.75 0.93
CA LYS A 64 -6.32 12.14 0.58
C LYS A 64 -6.68 11.75 -0.87
N SER A 65 -5.72 11.81 -1.79
CA SER A 65 -5.96 11.46 -3.19
C SER A 65 -6.17 9.96 -3.37
N ILE A 66 -5.35 9.10 -2.76
CA ILE A 66 -5.57 7.64 -2.77
C ILE A 66 -6.81 7.22 -1.97
N HIS A 67 -7.06 7.85 -0.82
CA HIS A 67 -8.26 7.58 -0.01
C HIS A 67 -9.53 7.75 -0.82
N LYS A 68 -9.63 8.85 -1.59
CA LYS A 68 -10.77 9.11 -2.48
C LYS A 68 -10.91 8.03 -3.56
N LEU A 69 -9.81 7.55 -4.15
CA LEU A 69 -9.86 6.49 -5.16
C LEU A 69 -10.39 5.18 -4.56
N MET A 70 -9.95 4.84 -3.34
CA MET A 70 -10.42 3.66 -2.63
C MET A 70 -11.90 3.79 -2.24
N ASP A 71 -12.33 4.98 -1.82
CA ASP A 71 -13.72 5.26 -1.44
C ASP A 71 -14.69 5.14 -2.62
N GLU A 72 -14.24 5.44 -3.84
CA GLU A 72 -15.02 5.28 -5.07
C GLU A 72 -15.03 3.84 -5.62
N ALA A 73 -14.20 2.93 -5.11
CA ALA A 73 -14.01 1.61 -5.68
C ALA A 73 -15.02 0.60 -5.14
N ASP A 74 -15.68 -0.14 -6.04
CA ASP A 74 -16.49 -1.30 -5.66
C ASP A 74 -15.59 -2.52 -5.37
N ALA A 75 -14.44 -2.59 -6.05
CA ALA A 75 -13.41 -3.61 -5.85
C ALA A 75 -12.01 -3.02 -6.02
N ILE A 76 -11.06 -3.53 -5.23
CA ILE A 76 -9.66 -3.13 -5.27
C ILE A 76 -8.81 -4.36 -5.55
N VAL A 77 -8.02 -4.31 -6.62
CA VAL A 77 -7.10 -5.36 -7.06
C VAL A 77 -5.68 -4.93 -6.69
N HIS A 78 -4.95 -5.82 -6.04
CA HIS A 78 -3.56 -5.61 -5.64
C HIS A 78 -2.81 -6.95 -5.58
N TYR A 79 -1.50 -6.92 -5.40
CA TYR A 79 -0.68 -8.12 -5.21
C TYR A 79 -0.11 -8.15 -3.80
N ASN A 80 -0.54 -9.09 -2.95
CA ASN A 80 -0.19 -9.15 -1.51
C ASN A 80 -0.70 -7.98 -0.64
N GLY A 81 -1.49 -7.07 -1.20
CA GLY A 81 -2.02 -5.91 -0.47
C GLY A 81 -2.93 -6.22 0.71
N ASN A 82 -3.54 -7.41 0.81
CA ASN A 82 -4.29 -7.79 2.01
C ASN A 82 -3.39 -7.85 3.25
N ARG A 83 -2.10 -8.16 3.06
CA ARG A 83 -1.12 -8.27 4.13
C ARG A 83 -0.18 -7.07 4.24
N PHE A 84 -0.15 -6.21 3.23
CA PHE A 84 0.81 -5.10 3.15
C PHE A 84 0.13 -3.76 2.86
N ASP A 85 -0.26 -3.52 1.61
CA ASP A 85 -0.76 -2.22 1.13
C ASP A 85 -1.96 -1.70 1.94
N ILE A 86 -2.99 -2.52 2.13
CA ILE A 86 -4.23 -2.13 2.78
C ILE A 86 -4.01 -1.83 4.28
N PRO A 87 -3.31 -2.70 5.06
CA PRO A 87 -2.93 -2.36 6.43
C PRO A 87 -2.08 -1.08 6.52
N MET A 88 -1.13 -0.87 5.61
CA MET A 88 -0.28 0.32 5.60
C MET A 88 -1.10 1.59 5.39
N LEU A 89 -1.95 1.62 4.36
CA LEU A 89 -2.81 2.76 4.07
C LEU A 89 -3.82 3.03 5.19
N ASN A 90 -4.46 1.99 5.73
CA ASN A 90 -5.42 2.15 6.83
C ASN A 90 -4.78 2.75 8.09
N LYS A 91 -3.53 2.33 8.41
CA LYS A 91 -2.75 2.94 9.50
C LYS A 91 -2.57 4.43 9.24
N GLU A 92 -2.13 4.80 8.05
CA GLU A 92 -1.85 6.21 7.72
C GLU A 92 -3.11 7.07 7.62
N PHE A 93 -4.23 6.51 7.15
CA PHE A 93 -5.52 7.20 7.19
C PHE A 93 -5.95 7.50 8.62
N LEU A 94 -5.80 6.52 9.53
CA LEU A 94 -6.09 6.71 10.95
C LEU A 94 -5.19 7.81 11.56
N GLU A 95 -3.88 7.75 11.33
CA GLU A 95 -2.92 8.77 11.78
C GLU A 95 -3.24 10.17 11.23
N ALA A 96 -3.75 10.25 10.00
CA ALA A 96 -4.15 11.50 9.36
C ALA A 96 -5.55 12.00 9.75
N GLY A 97 -6.28 11.28 10.61
CA GLY A 97 -7.64 11.60 11.04
C GLY A 97 -8.70 11.39 9.95
N MET A 98 -8.41 10.51 8.98
CA MET A 98 -9.33 10.13 7.92
C MET A 98 -10.10 8.87 8.34
N PRO A 99 -11.43 8.80 8.15
CA PRO A 99 -12.17 7.57 8.36
C PRO A 99 -11.70 6.49 7.37
N PRO A 100 -11.94 5.19 7.65
CA PRO A 100 -11.70 4.17 6.64
C PRO A 100 -12.47 4.49 5.35
N PRO A 101 -11.91 4.21 4.17
CA PRO A 101 -12.65 4.30 2.91
C PRO A 101 -13.91 3.43 2.92
N SER A 102 -14.86 3.72 2.04
CA SER A 102 -16.03 2.88 1.83
C SER A 102 -15.65 1.41 1.60
N PRO A 103 -16.41 0.44 2.15
CA PRO A 103 -16.08 -0.97 2.01
C PRO A 103 -16.03 -1.40 0.54
N ALA A 104 -14.89 -1.95 0.11
CA ALA A 104 -14.68 -2.48 -1.22
C ALA A 104 -14.37 -3.98 -1.18
N LYS A 105 -14.61 -4.69 -2.29
CA LYS A 105 -14.15 -6.07 -2.43
C LYS A 105 -12.66 -6.11 -2.74
N HIS A 106 -11.85 -6.64 -1.82
CA HIS A 106 -10.42 -6.83 -2.05
C HIS A 106 -10.14 -8.11 -2.83
N ILE A 107 -9.38 -7.98 -3.92
CA ILE A 107 -8.97 -9.06 -4.81
C ILE A 107 -7.44 -9.14 -4.79
N ASP A 108 -6.93 -10.08 -3.99
CA ASP A 108 -5.49 -10.31 -3.86
C ASP A 108 -4.99 -11.33 -4.90
N LEU A 109 -4.19 -10.85 -5.84
CA LEU A 109 -3.65 -11.65 -6.92
C LEU A 109 -2.59 -12.65 -6.45
N LEU A 110 -1.85 -12.37 -5.37
CA LEU A 110 -0.89 -13.33 -4.81
C LEU A 110 -1.61 -14.53 -4.20
N GLN A 111 -2.69 -14.28 -3.45
CA GLN A 111 -3.53 -15.34 -2.90
C GLN A 111 -4.15 -16.18 -4.02
N THR A 112 -4.68 -15.51 -5.05
CA THR A 112 -5.21 -16.19 -6.24
C THR A 112 -4.13 -17.05 -6.89
N SER A 113 -2.94 -16.50 -7.10
CA SER A 113 -1.82 -17.19 -7.74
C SER A 113 -1.43 -18.47 -7.01
N ARG A 114 -1.24 -18.37 -5.68
CA ARG A 114 -0.89 -19.50 -4.81
C ARG A 114 -1.98 -20.59 -4.76
N SER A 115 -3.25 -20.21 -4.89
CA SER A 115 -4.36 -21.15 -4.80
C SER A 115 -4.67 -21.88 -6.12
N LYS A 116 -4.32 -21.28 -7.26
CA LYS A 116 -4.71 -21.79 -8.59
C LYS A 116 -3.54 -22.34 -9.40
N PHE A 117 -2.31 -21.89 -9.13
CA PHE A 117 -1.16 -22.22 -9.97
C PHE A 117 0.00 -22.77 -9.14
N ARG A 118 0.82 -23.63 -9.77
CA ARG A 118 2.03 -24.23 -9.18
C ARG A 118 3.29 -23.60 -9.78
N PHE A 119 3.40 -22.28 -9.70
CA PHE A 119 4.60 -21.58 -10.16
C PHE A 119 5.79 -21.84 -9.23
N VAL A 120 7.00 -21.84 -9.78
CA VAL A 120 8.25 -21.97 -9.02
C VAL A 120 8.48 -20.75 -8.12
N SER A 121 8.01 -19.57 -8.55
CA SER A 121 8.02 -18.32 -7.77
C SER A 121 6.69 -17.60 -7.94
N ASN A 122 6.22 -16.94 -6.88
CA ASN A 122 5.05 -16.06 -6.88
C ASN A 122 5.47 -14.64 -6.46
N LYS A 123 6.58 -14.17 -7.02
CA LYS A 123 6.91 -12.75 -6.96
C LYS A 123 6.19 -12.08 -8.13
N LEU A 124 5.70 -10.86 -7.90
CA LEU A 124 5.18 -10.01 -8.98
C LEU A 124 6.31 -9.63 -9.93
#